data_AF-A0A7Y2NUS6-F1
#
_entry.id   AF-A0A7Y2NUS6-F1
#
_cell.length_a   1.000
_cell.length_b   1.000
_cell.length_c   1.000
_cell.angle_alpha   90.00
_cell.angle_beta   90.00
_cell.angle_gamma   90.00
#
_symmetry.space_group_name_H-M   'P 1'
#
loop_
_entity.id
_entity.type
_entity.pdbx_description
1 polymer ?
#
loop_
_entity_poly.entity_id
_entity_poly.type
_entity_poly.pdbx_seq_one_letter_code
_entity_poly.pdbx_strand_id
1 'polypeptide(L)'
;RLNDRATRLLPGLTRAVARKADDFRSRVARLRPDPLRARVELQRRDLGRVLPRLSQAMNARLGALADRLSALERIRQTLGYEATLARGFAVVRKGEEVVTSAAKARGDIEIEFRDGRVGAKAAPD
;
A
#
# COMPACT_ATOMS: atom_id res chain seq x y z
N ARG A 1 24.51 -3.39 -81.70
CA ARG A 1 23.98 -4.21 -80.59
C ARG A 1 24.09 -3.53 -79.22
N LEU A 2 25.16 -2.80 -78.92
CA LEU A 2 25.32 -2.02 -77.66
C LEU A 2 24.33 -0.83 -77.54
N ASN A 3 24.16 -0.05 -78.62
CA ASN A 3 23.25 1.11 -78.59
C ASN A 3 21.79 0.74 -78.30
N ASP A 4 21.23 -0.30 -78.93
CA ASP A 4 19.85 -0.75 -78.68
C ASP A 4 19.63 -1.22 -77.22
N ARG A 5 20.65 -1.81 -76.59
CA ARG A 5 20.59 -2.14 -75.15
C ARG A 5 20.65 -0.88 -74.29
N ALA A 6 21.50 0.09 -74.63
CA ALA A 6 21.60 1.37 -73.92
C ALA A 6 20.29 2.18 -74.01
N THR A 7 19.63 2.19 -75.17
CA THR A 7 18.35 2.89 -75.39
C THR A 7 17.22 2.31 -74.54
N ARG A 8 17.26 1.01 -74.22
CA ARG A 8 16.26 0.34 -73.38
C ARG A 8 16.56 0.39 -71.88
N LEU A 9 17.83 0.62 -71.53
CA LEU A 9 18.30 0.62 -70.13
C LEU A 9 17.83 1.86 -69.38
N LEU A 10 17.88 3.03 -70.02
CA LEU A 10 17.40 4.30 -69.45
C LEU A 10 15.91 4.25 -69.06
N PRO A 11 14.97 3.87 -69.95
CA PRO A 11 13.56 3.73 -69.59
C PRO A 11 13.31 2.66 -68.52
N GLY A 12 14.09 1.56 -68.55
CA GLY A 12 14.01 0.50 -67.55
C GLY A 12 14.41 0.99 -66.15
N LEU A 13 15.51 1.75 -66.07
CA LEU A 13 16.00 2.32 -64.83
C LEU A 13 15.05 3.39 -64.28
N THR A 14 14.53 4.28 -65.12
CA THR A 14 13.54 5.30 -64.70
C THR A 14 12.30 4.65 -64.11
N ARG A 15 11.78 3.58 -64.73
CA ARG A 15 10.64 2.82 -64.17
C ARG A 15 10.98 2.09 -62.87
N ALA A 16 12.21 1.59 -62.74
CA ALA A 16 12.65 0.94 -61.50
C ALA A 16 12.77 1.93 -60.35
N VAL A 17 13.34 3.12 -60.60
CA VAL A 17 13.46 4.21 -59.62
C VAL A 17 12.08 4.73 -59.23
N ALA A 18 11.17 4.97 -60.18
CA ALA A 18 9.82 5.41 -59.88
C ALA A 18 9.08 4.43 -58.97
N ARG A 19 9.13 3.12 -59.29
CA ARG A 19 8.53 2.07 -58.44
C ARG A 19 9.13 2.02 -57.05
N LYS A 20 10.46 2.13 -56.92
CA LYS A 20 11.11 2.17 -55.60
C LYS A 20 10.74 3.43 -54.82
N ALA A 21 10.56 4.57 -55.48
CA ALA A 21 10.11 5.80 -54.84
C ALA A 21 8.64 5.73 -54.39
N ASP A 22 7.76 5.08 -55.17
CA ASP A 22 6.37 4.81 -54.79
C ASP A 22 6.30 3.82 -53.61
N ASP A 23 7.04 2.72 -53.67
CA ASP A 23 7.15 1.73 -52.60
C ASP A 23 7.63 2.39 -51.30
N PHE A 24 8.67 3.22 -51.37
CA PHE A 24 9.20 3.95 -50.23
C PHE A 24 8.16 4.90 -49.64
N ARG A 25 7.50 5.73 -50.47
CA ARG A 25 6.44 6.64 -50.02
C ARG A 25 5.29 5.89 -49.36
N SER A 26 4.88 4.74 -49.92
CA SER A 26 3.82 3.91 -49.34
C SER A 26 4.18 3.35 -47.95
N ARG A 27 5.44 2.97 -47.74
CA ARG A 27 5.94 2.46 -46.45
C ARG A 27 6.06 3.57 -45.42
N VAL A 28 6.60 4.73 -45.80
CA VAL A 28 6.70 5.90 -44.92
C VAL A 28 5.32 6.43 -44.52
N ALA A 29 4.35 6.44 -45.44
CA ALA A 29 2.99 6.90 -45.15
C ALA A 29 2.27 6.07 -44.06
N ARG A 30 2.71 4.82 -43.83
CA ARG A 30 2.21 3.93 -42.76
C ARG A 30 2.88 4.18 -41.41
N LEU A 31 4.07 4.78 -41.39
CA LEU A 31 4.78 5.15 -40.17
C LEU A 31 4.31 6.52 -39.69
N ARG A 32 3.15 6.57 -39.02
CA ARG A 32 2.63 7.81 -38.43
C ARG A 32 2.77 7.75 -36.90
N PRO A 33 3.47 8.71 -36.28
CA PRO A 33 3.61 8.76 -34.82
C PRO A 33 2.35 9.32 -34.13
N ASP A 34 1.48 10.02 -34.85
CA ASP A 34 0.33 10.72 -34.27
C ASP A 34 -0.67 9.82 -33.55
N PRO A 35 -1.05 8.63 -34.07
CA PRO A 35 -1.93 7.71 -33.34
C PRO A 35 -1.31 7.22 -32.02
N LEU A 36 0.02 7.02 -31.99
CA LEU A 36 0.73 6.63 -30.78
C LEU A 36 0.72 7.76 -29.75
N ARG A 37 1.00 9.00 -30.20
CA ARG A 37 0.94 10.20 -29.35
C ARG A 37 -0.47 10.41 -28.79
N ALA A 38 -1.50 10.30 -29.63
CA ALA A 38 -2.89 10.42 -29.21
C ALA A 38 -3.27 9.35 -28.17
N ARG A 39 -2.80 8.10 -28.34
CA ARG A 39 -3.00 7.03 -27.36
C ARG A 39 -2.31 7.32 -26.03
N VAL A 40 -1.07 7.80 -26.05
CA VAL A 40 -0.33 8.19 -24.84
C VAL A 40 -1.06 9.31 -24.10
N GLU A 41 -1.54 10.33 -24.82
CA GLU A 41 -2.29 11.44 -24.21
C GLU A 41 -3.63 10.99 -23.61
N LEU A 42 -4.34 10.08 -24.27
CA LEU A 42 -5.56 9.48 -23.73
C LEU A 42 -5.26 8.72 -22.43
N GLN A 43 -4.23 7.86 -22.44
CA GLN A 43 -3.82 7.10 -21.26
C GLN A 43 -3.37 8.00 -20.11
N ARG A 44 -2.68 9.12 -20.39
CA ARG A 44 -2.31 10.13 -19.39
C ARG A 44 -3.53 10.76 -18.75
N ARG A 45 -4.56 11.10 -19.53
CA ARG A 45 -5.83 11.65 -19.01
C ARG A 45 -6.56 10.63 -18.16
N ASP A 46 -6.62 9.38 -18.59
CA ASP A 46 -7.24 8.31 -17.81
C ASP A 46 -6.53 8.09 -16.47
N LEU A 47 -5.19 8.07 -16.47
CA LEU A 47 -4.40 8.01 -15.24
C LEU A 47 -4.63 9.24 -14.34
N GLY A 48 -4.65 10.44 -14.94
CA GLY A 48 -4.95 11.68 -14.22
C GLY A 48 -6.34 11.70 -13.58
N ARG A 49 -7.30 10.94 -14.12
CA ARG A 49 -8.65 10.79 -13.54
C ARG A 49 -8.69 9.75 -12.41
N VAL A 50 -7.95 8.66 -12.52
CA VAL A 50 -8.03 7.52 -11.57
C VAL A 50 -7.12 7.73 -10.35
N LEU A 51 -5.89 8.23 -10.55
CA LEU A 51 -4.89 8.34 -9.48
C LEU A 51 -5.33 9.22 -8.30
N PRO A 52 -5.97 10.39 -8.49
CA PRO A 52 -6.42 11.21 -7.36
C PRO A 52 -7.49 10.51 -6.52
N ARG A 53 -8.43 9.83 -7.18
CA ARG A 53 -9.51 9.07 -6.52
C ARG A 53 -8.96 7.90 -5.72
N LEU A 54 -7.98 7.19 -6.28
CA LEU A 54 -7.27 6.12 -5.58
C LEU A 54 -6.55 6.66 -4.34
N SER A 55 -5.81 7.76 -4.49
CA SER A 55 -5.06 8.39 -3.39
C SER A 55 -5.99 8.84 -2.27
N GLN A 56 -7.12 9.46 -2.61
CA GLN A 56 -8.14 9.87 -1.65
C GLN A 56 -8.75 8.68 -0.91
N ALA A 57 -9.10 7.60 -1.61
CA ALA A 57 -9.65 6.40 -1.00
C ALA A 57 -8.65 5.71 -0.05
N MET A 58 -7.37 5.68 -0.41
CA MET A 58 -6.31 5.14 0.44
C MET A 58 -6.10 5.98 1.70
N ASN A 59 -6.04 7.30 1.56
CA ASN A 59 -5.90 8.20 2.72
C ASN A 59 -7.09 8.09 3.67
N ALA A 60 -8.32 8.03 3.14
CA ALA A 60 -9.52 7.83 3.95
C ALA A 60 -9.48 6.50 4.71
N ARG A 61 -9.06 5.41 4.04
CA ARG A 61 -8.94 4.09 4.68
C ARG A 61 -7.88 4.06 5.77
N LEU A 62 -6.71 4.65 5.51
CA LEU A 62 -5.63 4.73 6.50
C LEU A 62 -6.04 5.59 7.69
N GLY A 63 -6.71 6.71 7.47
CA GLY A 63 -7.28 7.55 8.53
C GLY A 63 -8.26 6.77 9.42
N ALA A 64 -9.23 6.07 8.82
CA ALA A 64 -10.19 5.27 9.58
C ALA A 64 -9.53 4.14 10.39
N LEU A 65 -8.47 3.52 9.88
CA LEU A 65 -7.69 2.52 10.62
C LEU A 65 -6.92 3.15 11.79
N ALA A 66 -6.31 4.32 11.58
CA ALA A 66 -5.61 5.05 12.63
C ALA A 66 -6.57 5.50 13.75
N ASP A 67 -7.76 5.98 13.39
CA ASP A 67 -8.79 6.36 14.36
C ASP A 67 -9.26 5.16 15.17
N ARG A 68 -9.49 4.02 14.51
CA ARG A 68 -9.89 2.78 15.19
C ARG A 68 -8.80 2.29 16.14
N LEU A 69 -7.54 2.33 15.74
CA LEU A 69 -6.42 1.97 16.60
C LEU A 69 -6.33 2.91 17.80
N SER A 70 -6.48 4.23 17.59
CA SER A 70 -6.46 5.23 18.65
C SER A 70 -7.64 5.09 19.62
N ALA A 71 -8.80 4.66 19.14
CA ALA A 71 -9.95 4.35 19.98
C ALA A 71 -9.69 3.09 20.83
N LEU A 72 -9.13 2.04 20.22
CA LEU A 72 -8.75 0.81 20.94
C LEU A 72 -7.69 1.08 22.00
N GLU A 73 -6.69 1.92 21.71
CA GLU A 73 -5.67 2.30 22.69
C GLU A 73 -6.27 3.03 23.89
N ARG A 74 -7.22 3.95 23.65
CA ARG A 74 -7.95 4.63 24.74
C ARG A 74 -8.75 3.65 25.59
N ILE A 75 -9.40 2.66 24.97
CA ILE A 75 -10.11 1.58 25.68
C ILE A 75 -9.14 0.71 26.48
N ARG A 76 -7.97 0.38 25.90
CA ARG A 76 -6.91 -0.36 26.59
C ARG A 76 -6.43 0.39 27.84
N GLN A 77 -6.27 1.70 27.73
CA GLN A 77 -5.85 2.55 28.85
C GLN A 77 -6.93 2.68 29.93
N THR A 78 -8.21 2.71 29.57
CA THR A 78 -9.30 2.82 30.56
C THR A 78 -9.66 1.49 31.21
N LEU A 79 -9.51 0.37 30.50
CA LEU A 79 -9.76 -0.99 31.01
C LEU A 79 -8.51 -1.70 31.53
N GLY A 80 -7.32 -1.15 31.31
CA GLY A 80 -6.08 -1.65 31.87
C GLY A 80 -6.09 -1.52 33.39
N TYR A 81 -5.78 -2.61 34.10
CA TYR A 81 -5.67 -2.61 35.56
C TYR A 81 -4.71 -1.53 36.09
N GLU A 82 -3.77 -1.03 35.27
CA GLU A 82 -2.92 0.13 35.54
C GLU A 82 -3.71 1.39 35.92
N ALA A 83 -4.85 1.66 35.28
CA ALA A 83 -5.72 2.79 35.65
C ALA A 83 -6.44 2.56 36.99
N THR A 84 -6.64 1.31 37.37
CA THR A 84 -7.15 0.91 38.69
C THR A 84 -6.05 1.06 39.76
N LEU A 85 -4.81 0.65 39.44
CA LEU A 85 -3.64 0.86 40.30
C LEU A 85 -3.35 2.35 40.53
N ALA A 86 -3.48 3.19 39.50
CA ALA A 86 -3.30 4.63 39.60
C ALA A 86 -4.34 5.33 40.49
N ARG A 87 -5.53 4.73 40.66
CA ARG A 87 -6.59 5.21 41.55
C ARG A 87 -6.44 4.75 43.01
N GLY A 88 -5.33 4.09 43.34
CA GLY A 88 -5.00 3.66 44.71
C GLY A 88 -5.52 2.27 45.09
N PHE A 89 -5.99 1.49 44.11
CA PHE A 89 -6.30 0.08 44.31
C PHE A 89 -5.04 -0.77 44.09
N ALA A 90 -5.03 -2.00 44.62
CA ALA A 90 -3.95 -2.95 44.41
C ALA A 90 -4.50 -4.25 43.78
N VAL A 91 -3.70 -4.89 42.93
CA VAL A 91 -4.04 -6.18 42.31
C VAL A 91 -3.30 -7.29 43.05
N VAL A 92 -4.03 -8.29 43.55
CA VAL A 92 -3.44 -9.46 44.20
C VAL A 92 -3.15 -10.54 43.16
N ARG A 93 -1.95 -11.10 43.18
CA ARG A 93 -1.50 -12.18 42.30
C ARG A 93 -0.96 -13.36 43.09
N LYS A 94 -0.96 -14.52 42.45
CA LYS A 94 -0.25 -15.71 42.92
C LYS A 94 0.49 -16.31 41.73
N GLY A 95 1.79 -16.05 41.64
CA GLY A 95 2.55 -16.30 40.42
C GLY A 95 2.05 -15.43 39.26
N GLU A 96 1.71 -16.05 38.14
CA GLU A 96 1.20 -15.32 36.95
C GLU A 96 -0.31 -15.05 36.99
N GLU A 97 -1.06 -15.67 37.90
CA GLU A 97 -2.52 -15.57 37.94
C GLU A 97 -2.98 -14.41 38.84
N VAL A 98 -3.97 -13.64 38.38
CA VAL A 98 -4.64 -12.62 39.20
C VAL A 98 -5.67 -13.29 40.10
N VAL A 99 -5.57 -13.04 41.40
CA VAL A 99 -6.45 -13.62 42.41
C VAL A 99 -7.54 -12.61 42.76
N THR A 100 -8.79 -13.00 42.50
CA THR A 100 -9.97 -12.13 42.68
C THR A 100 -10.88 -12.54 43.85
N SER A 101 -10.52 -13.58 44.61
CA SER A 101 -11.28 -14.01 45.80
C SER A 101 -10.39 -14.37 46.99
N ALA A 102 -10.86 -14.06 48.20
CA ALA A 102 -10.11 -14.32 49.44
C ALA A 102 -9.80 -15.81 49.64
N ALA A 103 -10.73 -16.71 49.26
CA ALA A 103 -10.52 -18.15 49.35
C ALA A 103 -9.32 -18.65 48.51
N LYS A 104 -9.03 -17.98 47.39
CA LYS A 104 -7.90 -18.30 46.50
C LYS A 104 -6.62 -17.57 46.90
N ALA A 105 -6.73 -16.46 47.63
CA ALA A 105 -5.61 -15.72 48.19
C ALA A 105 -5.10 -16.40 49.48
N ARG A 106 -4.64 -17.65 49.40
CA ARG A 106 -4.03 -18.38 50.53
C ARG A 106 -2.54 -18.58 50.31
N GLY A 107 -1.74 -18.38 51.36
CA GLY A 107 -0.29 -18.59 51.32
C GLY A 107 0.46 -17.37 50.74
N ASP A 108 1.58 -17.63 50.06
CA ASP A 108 2.38 -16.57 49.44
C ASP A 108 1.63 -15.96 48.24
N ILE A 109 1.48 -14.65 48.28
CA ILE A 109 0.85 -13.82 47.25
C ILE A 109 1.73 -12.61 46.96
N GLU A 110 1.52 -11.99 45.81
CA GLU A 110 2.10 -10.71 45.45
C GLU A 110 1.00 -9.67 45.36
N ILE A 111 1.26 -8.48 45.90
CA ILE A 111 0.37 -7.33 45.79
C ILE A 111 1.05 -6.34 44.86
N GLU A 112 0.40 -6.06 43.74
CA GLU A 112 0.88 -5.13 42.73
C GLU A 112 0.25 -3.75 42.95
N PHE A 113 1.11 -2.75 43.06
CA PHE A 113 0.81 -1.34 43.15
C PHE A 113 1.24 -0.63 41.86
N ARG A 114 0.87 0.64 41.73
CA ARG A 114 1.28 1.51 40.61
C ARG A 114 2.79 1.51 40.37
N ASP A 115 3.58 1.44 41.43
CA ASP A 115 5.02 1.69 41.46
C ASP A 115 5.86 0.42 41.72
N GLY A 116 5.23 -0.73 41.94
CA GLY A 116 5.97 -1.96 42.19
C GLY A 116 5.12 -3.10 42.72
N ARG A 117 5.78 -4.23 42.99
CA ARG A 117 5.19 -5.45 43.55
C ARG A 117 5.76 -5.69 44.95
N VAL A 118 4.90 -6.10 45.87
CA VAL A 118 5.27 -6.44 47.25
C VAL A 118 4.82 -7.85 47.56
N GLY A 119 5.72 -8.70 48.07
CA GLY A 119 5.36 -10.03 48.55
C GLY A 119 4.59 -9.95 49.87
N ALA A 120 3.52 -10.73 49.98
CA ALA A 120 2.69 -10.81 51.19
C ALA A 120 2.28 -12.27 51.47
N LYS A 121 2.02 -12.57 52.75
CA LYS A 121 1.43 -13.85 53.16
C LYS A 121 -0.01 -13.61 53.57
N ALA A 122 -0.93 -14.23 52.85
CA ALA A 122 -2.33 -14.19 53.23
C ALA A 122 -2.61 -15.30 54.24
N ALA A 123 -2.87 -14.88 55.49
CA ALA A 123 -3.29 -15.76 56.56
C ALA A 123 -4.80 -16.11 56.39
N PRO A 124 -5.20 -17.36 56.67
CA PRO A 124 -6.62 -17.68 56.77
C PRO A 124 -7.22 -17.02 58.02
N ASP A 125 -8.42 -16.46 57.88
CA ASP A 125 -9.34 -16.23 59.01
C ASP A 125 -9.78 -17.58 59.60
#